data_AF-A0A5A7WNM5-F1
#
_entry.id   AF-A0A5A7WNM5-F1
#
_cell.length_a   1.000
_cell.length_b   1.000
_cell.length_c   1.000
_cell.angle_alpha   90.00
_cell.angle_beta   90.00
_cell.angle_gamma   90.00
#
_symmetry.space_group_name_H-M   'P 1'
#
loop_
_entity.id
_entity.type
_entity.pdbx_description
1 polymer ?
#
loop_
_entity_poly.entity_id
_entity_poly.type
_entity_poly.pdbx_seq_one_letter_code
_entity_poly.pdbx_strand_id
1 'polypeptide(L)' 'MKSVHTGMNVAKQRRKIIQAITDAPDVEHAAYLEHLLALFDAAVAAEQPQPASQFLPMYEEEFH' A
#
# COMPACT_ATOMS: atom_id res chain seq x y z
N MET A 1 -12.22 10.96 14.10
CA MET A 1 -11.12 11.91 13.82
C MET A 1 -10.19 11.25 12.81
N LYS A 2 -10.15 11.75 11.57
CA LYS A 2 -9.20 11.25 10.56
C LYS A 2 -7.83 11.80 10.92
N SER A 3 -7.06 11.00 11.65
CA SER A 3 -5.67 11.30 11.95
C SER A 3 -4.89 11.26 10.65
N VAL A 4 -4.80 12.41 9.97
CA VAL A 4 -3.73 12.62 9.00
C VAL A 4 -2.45 12.44 9.81
N HIS A 5 -1.77 11.32 9.64
CA HIS A 5 -0.57 11.00 10.40
C HIS A 5 0.56 11.92 9.92
N THR A 6 0.59 13.14 10.46
CA THR A 6 1.57 14.22 10.19
C THR A 6 3.02 13.86 10.57
N GLY A 7 3.30 12.59 10.89
CA GLY A 7 4.63 12.01 11.11
C GLY A 7 4.82 10.64 10.48
N MET A 8 3.97 10.25 9.53
CA MET A 8 4.09 8.94 8.88
C MET A 8 5.34 8.89 8.00
N ASN A 9 6.21 7.91 8.27
CA ASN A 9 7.35 7.65 7.40
C ASN A 9 6.88 6.97 6.10
N VAL A 10 6.59 7.79 5.08
CA VAL A 10 6.13 7.38 3.75
C VAL A 10 7.06 6.32 3.14
N ALA A 11 8.37 6.53 3.19
CA ALA A 11 9.34 5.58 2.66
C ALA A 11 9.26 4.21 3.34
N LYS A 12 9.05 4.18 4.67
CA LYS A 12 8.84 2.93 5.42
C LYS A 12 7.54 2.24 5.01
N GLN A 13 6.45 2.99 4.83
CA GLN A 13 5.17 2.40 4.40
C GLN A 13 5.25 1.86 2.98
N ARG A 14 5.85 2.63 2.05
CA ARG A 14 6.09 2.20 0.67
C ARG A 14 6.88 0.89 0.62
N ARG A 15 7.96 0.77 1.41
CA ARG A 15 8.77 -0.45 1.48
C ARG A 15 7.97 -1.69 1.92
N LYS A 16 6.94 -1.54 2.76
CA LYS A 16 6.09 -2.69 3.13
C LYS A 16 5.33 -3.25 1.94
N ILE A 17 4.77 -2.37 1.11
CA ILE A 17 4.03 -2.78 -0.09
C ILE A 17 4.99 -3.40 -1.11
N ILE A 18 6.18 -2.80 -1.31
CA ILE A 18 7.22 -3.37 -2.19
C ILE A 18 7.66 -4.76 -1.73
N GLN A 19 7.85 -4.95 -0.42
CA GLN A 19 8.20 -6.26 0.13
C GLN A 19 7.08 -7.28 -0.15
N ALA A 20 5.82 -6.89 0.04
CA ALA A 20 4.68 -7.76 -0.27
C ALA A 20 4.63 -8.15 -1.75
N ILE A 21 4.93 -7.23 -2.68
CA ILE A 21 5.03 -7.53 -4.13
C ILE A 21 6.14 -8.56 -4.38
N THR A 22 7.29 -8.41 -3.69
CA THR A 22 8.44 -9.32 -3.84
C THR A 22 8.13 -10.72 -3.31
N ASP A 23 7.37 -10.80 -2.23
CA ASP A 23 6.98 -12.05 -1.56
C ASP A 23 5.69 -12.66 -2.14
N ALA A 24 5.12 -12.07 -3.19
CA ALA A 24 3.87 -12.52 -3.79
C ALA A 24 4.03 -13.94 -4.37
N PRO A 25 3.03 -14.83 -4.19
CA PRO A 25 3.12 -16.22 -4.62
C PRO A 25 3.10 -16.40 -6.14
N ASP A 26 2.46 -15.49 -6.87
CA ASP A 26 2.36 -15.51 -8.32
C ASP A 26 2.22 -14.10 -8.91
N VAL A 27 2.11 -14.05 -10.24
CA VAL A 27 2.03 -12.81 -11.03
C VAL A 27 0.73 -12.05 -10.78
N GLU A 28 -0.38 -12.74 -10.49
CA GLU A 28 -1.69 -12.10 -10.27
C GLU A 28 -1.70 -11.35 -8.94
N HIS A 29 -1.19 -11.99 -7.88
CA HIS A 29 -0.99 -11.37 -6.58
C HIS A 29 -0.02 -10.17 -6.66
N ALA A 30 1.10 -10.33 -7.37
CA ALA A 30 2.07 -9.24 -7.57
C ALA A 30 1.44 -8.05 -8.30
N ALA A 31 0.69 -8.29 -9.38
CA ALA A 31 0.03 -7.25 -10.15
C ALA A 31 -1.00 -6.46 -9.32
N TYR A 32 -1.77 -7.14 -8.46
CA TYR A 32 -2.70 -6.45 -7.57
C TYR A 32 -1.98 -5.61 -6.52
N LEU A 33 -0.90 -6.13 -5.93
CA LEU A 33 -0.09 -5.37 -4.98
C LEU A 33 0.62 -4.17 -5.63
N GLU A 34 1.02 -4.26 -6.91
CA GLU A 34 1.51 -3.13 -7.70
C GLU A 34 0.42 -2.08 -7.92
N HIS A 35 -0.83 -2.49 -8.16
CA HIS A 35 -1.96 -1.58 -8.21
C HIS A 35 -2.15 -0.84 -6.89
N LEU A 36 -2.07 -1.54 -5.75
CA LEU A 36 -2.15 -0.91 -4.43
C LEU A 36 -1.00 0.06 -4.15
N LEU A 37 0.22 -0.26 -4.61
CA LEU A 37 1.36 0.65 -4.54
C LEU A 37 1.09 1.94 -5.34
N ALA A 38 0.49 1.83 -6.52
CA ALA A 38 0.11 2.99 -7.32
C ALA A 38 -0.95 3.87 -6.62
N LEU A 39 -1.95 3.26 -5.96
CA LEU A 39 -2.94 4.00 -5.15
C LEU A 39 -2.29 4.72 -3.96
N PHE A 40 -1.36 4.06 -3.27
CA PHE A 40 -0.58 4.67 -2.20
C PHE A 40 0.21 5.88 -2.69
N ASP A 41 0.91 5.74 -3.82
CA ASP A 41 1.71 6.81 -4.41
C ASP A 41 0.84 7.98 -4.89
N ALA A 42 -0.34 7.71 -5.43
CA ALA A 42 -1.31 8.74 -5.79
C ALA A 42 -1.80 9.51 -4.55
N ALA A 43 -2.07 8.83 -3.44
CA ALA A 43 -2.47 9.48 -2.19
C ALA A 43 -1.35 10.36 -1.60
N VAL A 44 -0.09 9.91 -1.71
CA VAL A 44 1.08 10.71 -1.34
C VAL A 44 1.22 11.94 -2.23
N ALA A 45 1.05 11.79 -3.55
CA ALA A 45 1.12 12.90 -4.51
C ALA A 45 -0.02 13.91 -4.31
N ALA A 46 -1.18 13.47 -3.83
CA ALA A 46 -2.31 14.32 -3.47
C ALA A 46 -2.17 14.99 -2.07
N GLU A 47 -0.99 14.92 -1.45
CA GLU A 47 -0.69 15.42 -0.10
C GLU A 47 -1.60 14.83 1.00
N GLN A 48 -2.20 13.67 0.73
CA GLN A 48 -3.07 12.93 1.65
C GLN A 48 -2.50 11.53 1.92
N PRO A 49 -1.28 11.42 2.43
CA PRO A 49 -0.62 10.14 2.57
C PRO A 49 -1.38 9.24 3.55
N GLN A 50 -1.67 8.00 3.12
CA GLN A 50 -2.33 6.98 3.94
C GLN A 50 -1.36 5.84 4.28
N PRO A 51 -1.46 5.19 5.46
CA PRO A 51 -0.57 4.09 5.81
C PRO A 51 -0.84 2.84 4.97
N ALA A 52 0.17 1.99 4.79
CA ALA A 52 0.02 0.73 4.05
C ALA A 52 -1.11 -0.17 4.61
N SER A 53 -1.41 -0.05 5.91
CA SER A 53 -2.53 -0.74 6.56
C SER A 53 -3.92 -0.32 6.09
N GLN A 54 -4.05 0.74 5.28
CA GLN A 54 -5.32 1.06 4.58
C GLN A 54 -5.44 0.32 3.24
N PHE A 55 -4.34 -0.17 2.67
CA PHE A 55 -4.30 -0.79 1.35
C PHE A 55 -4.19 -2.32 1.43
N LEU A 56 -3.31 -2.85 2.29
CA LEU A 56 -3.08 -4.29 2.40
C LEU A 56 -4.34 -5.13 2.72
N PRO A 57 -5.32 -4.64 3.53
CA PRO A 57 -6.57 -5.37 3.69
C PRO A 57 -7.35 -5.60 2.38
N MET A 58 -7.23 -4.70 1.40
CA MET A 58 -7.88 -4.89 0.08
C MET A 58 -7.29 -6.09 -0.67
N TYR A 59 -5.98 -6.32 -0.52
CA TYR A 59 -5.32 -7.51 -1.07
C TYR A 59 -5.74 -8.78 -0.33
N GLU A 60 -5.82 -8.71 1.00
CA GLU A 60 -6.32 -9.84 1.80
C GLU A 60 -7.77 -10.18 1.44
N GLU A 61 -8.63 -9.20 1.14
CA GLU A 61 -10.01 -9.43 0.69
C GLU A 61 -10.11 -10.06 -0.70
N GLU A 62 -9.25 -9.67 -1.64
CA GLU A 62 -9.26 -10.16 -3.03
C GLU A 62 -8.77 -11.62 -3.14
N PHE A 63 -7.79 -12.03 -2.33
CA PHE A 63 -7.09 -13.31 -2.46
C PHE A 63 -7.26 -14.26 -1.25
N HIS A 64 -8.35 -14.13 -0.48
CA HIS A 64 -8.64 -14.97 0.70
C HIS A 64 -9.27 -16.35 0.39
#